data_AF-A0A420IMK9-F1
#
_entry.id   AF-A0A420IMK9-F1
#
_cell.length_a   1.000
_cell.length_b   1.000
_cell.length_c   1.000
_cell.angle_alpha   90.00
_cell.angle_beta   90.00
_cell.angle_gamma   90.00
#
_symmetry.space_group_name_H-M   'P 1'
#
loop_
_entity.id
_entity.type
_entity.pdbx_description
1 polymer ?
#
loop_
_entity_poly.entity_id
_entity_poly.type
_entity_poly.pdbx_seq_one_letter_code
_entity_poly.pdbx_strand_id
1 'polypeptide(L)'
;MTRSIQTPRSFPVEASSKIKNSSKFNRESKIQNKQVVYHYVKSYIFWLTTPRASLPSTTNQTPPSTPNLNRINRLRYHPVSLFIGGTAVACFAGYITYTATGFYRLRSKPAPTEPSAQVDYSSRYESIANSFDDTVDSTEYWLGLTSLRKELISRAHGEVLEVSIGTGRNLAYYNWYFQGRSSASQPGARNSIRRGKVKSFTAVDMSPQMLEIAKKKLEALIPGIQGVRWIVGDAAVRETIPKLPLLSENDKGKYDTIIETMGLCSAKDPVALLRNLGEYIKEEEGRILLLEHGRGRWKWLNAILDKSAEDHARTFGCWWNRDIQKIVEESGLEMVQIKNPKWWHGGTTWWVELKKAKPTSQAQISADKS
;
A
#
# COMPACT_ATOMS: atom_id res chain seq x y z
N MET A 1 55.60 -58.64 53.04
CA MET A 1 56.25 -59.13 51.79
C MET A 1 55.30 -58.90 50.61
N THR A 2 55.85 -58.50 49.46
CA THR A 2 55.27 -58.58 48.08
C THR A 2 53.82 -58.15 47.75
N ARG A 3 53.73 -56.94 47.17
CA ARG A 3 52.87 -56.42 46.07
C ARG A 3 51.64 -57.21 45.55
N SER A 4 50.58 -56.46 45.24
CA SER A 4 49.82 -56.56 43.97
C SER A 4 49.36 -55.16 43.51
N ILE A 5 49.06 -54.98 42.21
CA ILE A 5 48.96 -53.69 41.51
C ILE A 5 47.54 -53.42 40.96
N GLN A 6 47.14 -52.14 40.91
CA GLN A 6 45.82 -51.67 40.46
C GLN A 6 45.59 -51.80 38.94
N THR A 7 44.31 -51.95 38.55
CA THR A 7 43.79 -51.67 37.20
C THR A 7 42.62 -50.67 37.28
N PRO A 8 42.47 -49.72 36.33
CA PRO A 8 41.43 -48.70 36.37
C PRO A 8 40.18 -49.02 35.50
N ARG A 9 39.15 -48.18 35.70
CA ARG A 9 37.74 -48.33 35.25
C ARG A 9 37.52 -48.24 33.73
N SER A 10 36.42 -48.85 33.29
CA SER A 10 35.82 -48.69 31.96
C SER A 10 34.75 -47.56 31.94
N PHE A 11 34.57 -46.96 30.76
CA PHE A 11 33.42 -46.12 30.37
C PHE A 11 32.86 -46.63 29.01
N PRO A 12 31.59 -46.35 28.67
CA PRO A 12 30.86 -47.13 27.66
C PRO A 12 30.84 -46.56 26.24
N VAL A 13 30.74 -47.50 25.29
CA VAL A 13 29.91 -47.51 24.07
C VAL A 13 29.39 -46.17 23.53
N GLU A 14 29.84 -45.80 22.33
CA GLU A 14 28.91 -45.43 21.25
C GLU A 14 29.51 -45.73 19.86
N ALA A 15 28.67 -46.12 18.90
CA ALA A 15 29.08 -46.46 17.54
C ALA A 15 28.03 -45.98 16.53
N SER A 16 28.46 -45.40 15.40
CA SER A 16 28.05 -45.79 14.04
C SER A 16 28.47 -44.78 12.95
N SER A 17 28.55 -45.27 11.71
CA SER A 17 28.56 -44.53 10.44
C SER A 17 29.81 -43.71 10.03
N LYS A 18 30.68 -44.37 9.26
CA LYS A 18 31.49 -43.73 8.20
C LYS A 18 30.96 -44.14 6.81
N ILE A 19 31.32 -43.36 5.79
CA ILE A 19 31.22 -43.60 4.32
C ILE A 19 29.92 -43.12 3.61
N LYS A 20 30.07 -42.01 2.87
CA LYS A 20 29.56 -41.69 1.50
C LYS A 20 29.89 -40.21 1.23
N ASN A 21 31.01 -39.83 0.61
CA ASN A 21 31.61 -40.14 -0.70
C ASN A 21 31.06 -39.30 -1.88
N SER A 22 32.00 -38.68 -2.60
CA SER A 22 31.97 -37.96 -3.89
C SER A 22 30.62 -37.56 -4.53
N SER A 23 30.30 -36.26 -4.51
CA SER A 23 29.29 -35.66 -5.41
C SER A 23 29.60 -34.26 -5.95
N LYS A 24 30.56 -33.51 -5.38
CA LYS A 24 30.86 -32.12 -5.77
C LYS A 24 31.87 -31.95 -6.91
N PHE A 25 32.80 -32.88 -7.11
CA PHE A 25 33.89 -32.75 -8.11
C PHE A 25 33.51 -33.16 -9.55
N ASN A 26 32.28 -33.64 -9.78
CA ASN A 26 31.85 -34.25 -11.05
C ASN A 26 30.77 -33.44 -11.79
N ARG A 27 30.62 -32.15 -11.46
CA ARG A 27 29.63 -31.25 -12.06
C ARG A 27 30.23 -30.13 -12.92
N GLU A 28 31.45 -29.68 -12.61
CA GLU A 28 32.13 -28.60 -13.36
C GLU A 28 32.82 -29.12 -14.63
N SER A 29 33.44 -30.30 -14.57
CA SER A 29 34.04 -31.00 -15.74
C SER A 29 33.04 -31.35 -16.85
N LYS A 30 31.74 -31.43 -16.53
CA LYS A 30 30.65 -31.71 -17.49
C LYS A 30 30.10 -30.48 -18.22
N ILE A 31 30.48 -29.27 -17.82
CA ILE A 31 29.99 -28.03 -18.45
C ILE A 31 30.93 -27.55 -19.56
N GLN A 32 32.25 -27.50 -19.29
CA GLN A 32 33.24 -27.11 -20.32
C GLN A 32 33.28 -28.07 -21.52
N ASN A 33 33.12 -29.38 -21.29
CA ASN A 33 33.21 -30.38 -22.37
C ASN A 33 31.99 -30.38 -23.32
N LYS A 34 30.88 -29.72 -22.97
CA LYS A 34 29.71 -29.60 -23.85
C LYS A 34 29.81 -28.47 -24.88
N GLN A 35 30.60 -27.43 -24.61
CA GLN A 35 30.76 -26.30 -25.54
C GLN A 35 31.76 -26.60 -26.67
N VAL A 36 32.82 -27.38 -26.38
CA VAL A 36 33.85 -27.73 -27.39
C VAL A 36 33.33 -28.73 -28.44
N VAL A 37 32.59 -29.76 -28.02
CA VAL A 37 32.05 -30.78 -28.93
C VAL A 37 30.98 -30.20 -29.88
N TYR A 38 30.20 -29.21 -29.44
CA TYR A 38 29.14 -28.61 -30.26
C TYR A 38 29.68 -27.77 -31.43
N HIS A 39 30.91 -27.23 -31.31
CA HIS A 39 31.56 -26.46 -32.38
C HIS A 39 32.29 -27.33 -33.41
N TYR A 40 32.77 -28.53 -33.05
CA TYR A 40 33.45 -29.42 -34.01
C TYR A 40 32.50 -30.19 -34.93
N VAL A 41 31.34 -30.64 -34.42
CA VAL A 41 30.39 -31.44 -35.21
C VAL A 41 29.70 -30.62 -36.32
N LYS A 42 29.44 -29.32 -36.10
CA LYS A 42 28.82 -28.45 -37.11
C LYS A 42 29.73 -28.17 -38.31
N SER A 43 31.04 -28.13 -38.13
CA SER A 43 32.01 -27.83 -39.21
C SER A 43 32.30 -29.05 -40.09
N TYR A 44 32.17 -30.27 -39.55
CA TYR A 44 32.52 -31.50 -40.27
C TYR A 44 31.39 -32.02 -41.18
N ILE A 45 30.12 -31.86 -40.77
CA ILE A 45 28.95 -32.21 -41.58
C ILE A 45 28.79 -31.26 -42.79
N PHE A 46 29.31 -30.03 -42.70
CA PHE A 46 29.23 -29.02 -43.75
C PHE A 46 30.23 -29.25 -44.92
N TRP A 47 31.16 -30.21 -44.81
CA TRP A 47 32.23 -30.43 -45.78
C TRP A 47 32.21 -31.80 -46.48
N LEU A 48 31.28 -32.69 -46.13
CA LEU A 48 31.21 -34.07 -46.64
C LEU A 48 30.04 -34.36 -47.59
N THR A 49 29.27 -33.33 -47.98
CA THR A 49 28.07 -33.48 -48.83
C THR A 49 28.05 -32.56 -50.05
N THR A 50 29.20 -31.98 -50.45
CA THR A 50 29.35 -31.17 -51.66
C THR A 50 29.88 -32.00 -52.85
N PRO A 51 29.02 -32.50 -53.76
CA PRO A 51 29.48 -33.00 -55.06
C PRO A 51 29.96 -31.85 -55.95
N ARG A 52 31.01 -32.10 -56.74
CA ARG A 52 31.64 -31.08 -57.59
C ARG A 52 31.28 -31.30 -59.07
N ALA A 53 30.55 -30.33 -59.61
CA ALA A 53 30.37 -30.01 -61.04
C ALA A 53 29.72 -31.05 -62.00
N SER A 54 28.59 -30.65 -62.58
CA SER A 54 28.23 -30.97 -63.97
C SER A 54 27.45 -29.81 -64.61
N LEU A 55 27.69 -29.60 -65.91
CA LEU A 55 26.93 -28.78 -66.87
C LEU A 55 26.73 -29.70 -68.11
N PRO A 56 25.73 -29.50 -69.00
CA PRO A 56 24.65 -28.50 -69.00
C PRO A 56 23.38 -29.09 -68.30
N SER A 57 22.10 -28.73 -68.51
CA SER A 57 21.43 -27.93 -69.56
C SER A 57 20.14 -27.23 -69.07
N THR A 58 19.16 -27.05 -69.96
CA THR A 58 17.92 -26.28 -69.81
C THR A 58 16.81 -26.99 -69.04
N THR A 59 16.42 -26.44 -67.88
CA THR A 59 15.06 -26.58 -67.33
C THR A 59 14.63 -25.27 -66.65
N ASN A 60 13.34 -24.93 -66.73
CA ASN A 60 12.80 -23.61 -66.39
C ASN A 60 13.21 -23.08 -65.01
N GLN A 61 13.83 -21.89 -64.98
CA GLN A 61 13.99 -21.13 -63.75
C GLN A 61 12.66 -20.48 -63.35
N THR A 62 12.04 -20.95 -62.27
CA THR A 62 11.17 -20.09 -61.47
C THR A 62 12.04 -18.98 -60.85
N PRO A 63 11.65 -17.70 -60.93
CA PRO A 63 12.45 -16.63 -60.36
C PRO A 63 12.53 -16.78 -58.83
N PRO A 64 13.64 -16.36 -58.20
CA PRO A 64 13.77 -16.38 -56.75
C PRO A 64 12.67 -15.52 -56.12
N SER A 65 12.03 -16.03 -55.08
CA SER A 65 11.05 -15.26 -54.32
C SER A 65 11.72 -14.01 -53.74
N THR A 66 11.30 -12.85 -54.22
CA THR A 66 11.76 -11.57 -53.69
C THR A 66 11.45 -11.51 -52.19
N PRO A 67 12.38 -11.02 -51.35
CA PRO A 67 12.05 -10.75 -49.95
C PRO A 67 10.88 -9.76 -49.94
N ASN A 68 9.80 -10.11 -49.26
CA ASN A 68 8.54 -9.39 -49.37
C ASN A 68 8.62 -8.02 -48.68
N LEU A 69 9.11 -7.03 -49.43
CA LEU A 69 9.24 -5.63 -49.05
C LEU A 69 7.89 -4.96 -48.71
N ASN A 70 6.75 -5.61 -48.98
CA ASN A 70 5.42 -5.07 -48.70
C ASN A 70 4.95 -5.24 -47.25
N ARG A 71 5.81 -5.61 -46.29
CA ARG A 71 5.57 -5.35 -44.86
C ARG A 71 6.12 -4.00 -44.37
N ILE A 72 6.30 -3.03 -45.28
CA ILE A 72 6.26 -1.61 -44.91
C ILE A 72 4.88 -1.34 -44.30
N ASN A 73 4.85 -1.06 -43.00
CA ASN A 73 3.62 -0.76 -42.28
C ASN A 73 3.05 0.57 -42.79
N ARG A 74 2.14 0.52 -43.80
CA ARG A 74 1.66 1.68 -44.57
C ARG A 74 1.07 2.81 -43.70
N LEU A 75 0.60 2.47 -42.49
CA LEU A 75 0.13 3.43 -41.49
C LEU A 75 1.23 4.33 -40.90
N ARG A 76 2.50 3.91 -40.92
CA ARG A 76 3.61 4.62 -40.24
C ARG A 76 3.91 6.01 -40.83
N TYR A 77 3.63 6.20 -42.11
CA TYR A 77 3.82 7.47 -42.83
C TYR A 77 2.57 7.89 -43.60
N HIS A 78 1.40 7.33 -43.26
CA HIS A 78 0.15 7.74 -43.88
C HIS A 78 -0.17 9.19 -43.45
N PRO A 79 -0.53 10.10 -44.37
CA PRO A 79 -0.75 11.51 -44.03
C PRO A 79 -1.79 11.67 -42.92
N VAL A 80 -2.86 10.88 -42.91
CA VAL A 80 -3.86 10.88 -41.83
C VAL A 80 -3.25 10.54 -40.46
N SER A 81 -2.32 9.58 -40.39
CA SER A 81 -1.64 9.21 -39.13
C SER A 81 -0.71 10.33 -38.65
N LEU A 82 -0.05 11.02 -39.58
CA LEU A 82 0.78 12.20 -39.27
C LEU A 82 -0.07 13.40 -38.82
N PHE A 83 -1.23 13.64 -39.45
CA PHE A 83 -2.18 14.67 -39.02
C PHE A 83 -2.76 14.35 -37.63
N ILE A 84 -3.22 13.12 -37.37
CA ILE A 84 -3.73 12.72 -36.05
C ILE A 84 -2.64 12.85 -34.98
N GLY A 85 -1.42 12.35 -35.25
CA GLY A 85 -0.29 12.46 -34.33
C GLY A 85 0.13 13.92 -34.07
N GLY A 86 0.21 14.74 -35.12
CA GLY A 86 0.53 16.16 -35.03
C GLY A 86 -0.53 16.94 -34.24
N THR A 87 -1.82 16.71 -34.50
CA THR A 87 -2.93 17.30 -33.74
C THR A 87 -2.89 16.87 -32.29
N ALA A 88 -2.65 15.58 -31.99
CA ALA A 88 -2.53 15.10 -30.61
C ALA A 88 -1.38 15.78 -29.87
N VAL A 89 -0.21 15.92 -30.50
CA VAL A 89 0.95 16.64 -29.93
C VAL A 89 0.64 18.12 -29.73
N ALA A 90 -0.02 18.78 -30.70
CA ALA A 90 -0.39 20.19 -30.60
C ALA A 90 -1.42 20.44 -29.47
N CYS A 91 -2.45 19.60 -29.36
CA CYS A 91 -3.42 19.66 -28.27
C CYS A 91 -2.76 19.39 -26.91
N PHE A 92 -1.83 18.44 -26.82
CA PHE A 92 -1.09 18.14 -25.59
C PHE A 92 -0.15 19.29 -25.19
N ALA A 93 0.57 19.87 -26.15
CA ALA A 93 1.42 21.04 -25.92
C ALA A 93 0.60 22.28 -25.53
N GLY A 94 -0.56 22.49 -26.17
CA GLY A 94 -1.52 23.53 -25.82
C GLY A 94 -2.09 23.36 -24.42
N TYR A 95 -2.46 22.13 -24.04
CA TYR A 95 -2.94 21.80 -22.69
C TYR A 95 -1.85 21.97 -21.62
N ILE A 96 -0.61 21.55 -21.90
CA ILE A 96 0.55 21.83 -21.03
C ILE A 96 0.76 23.34 -20.91
N THR A 97 0.68 24.10 -22.01
CA THR A 97 0.88 25.55 -21.98
C THR A 97 -0.25 26.26 -21.22
N TYR A 98 -1.50 25.81 -21.36
CA TYR A 98 -2.66 26.31 -20.62
C TYR A 98 -2.57 26.02 -19.12
N THR A 99 -2.27 24.78 -18.74
CA THR A 99 -2.10 24.39 -17.33
C THR A 99 -0.88 25.06 -16.70
N ALA A 100 0.24 25.16 -17.42
CA ALA A 100 1.41 25.90 -17.00
C ALA A 100 1.14 27.41 -16.88
N THR A 101 0.43 28.05 -17.82
CA THR A 101 0.08 29.48 -17.68
C THR A 101 -0.94 29.72 -16.57
N GLY A 102 -1.90 28.82 -16.34
CA GLY A 102 -2.71 28.83 -15.13
C GLY A 102 -1.86 28.77 -13.86
N PHE A 103 -0.88 27.87 -13.83
CA PHE A 103 0.06 27.71 -12.72
C PHE A 103 0.99 28.94 -12.50
N TYR A 104 1.51 29.55 -13.57
CA TYR A 104 2.29 30.78 -13.48
C TYR A 104 1.43 32.02 -13.18
N ARG A 105 0.11 31.95 -13.42
CA ARG A 105 -0.88 32.96 -13.01
C ARG A 105 -1.39 32.77 -11.58
N LEU A 106 -1.08 31.67 -10.90
CA LEU A 106 -1.26 31.55 -9.44
C LEU A 106 -0.36 32.59 -8.76
N ARG A 107 -0.94 33.75 -8.49
CA ARG A 107 -0.36 34.84 -7.69
C ARG A 107 -0.29 34.51 -6.19
N SER A 108 -0.88 33.39 -5.79
CA SER A 108 -0.87 32.84 -4.44
C SER A 108 0.56 32.63 -3.96
N LYS A 109 0.87 33.16 -2.77
CA LYS A 109 2.11 32.81 -2.07
C LYS A 109 2.06 31.30 -1.78
N PRO A 110 3.18 30.55 -1.84
CA PRO A 110 3.20 29.15 -1.44
C PRO A 110 2.61 29.00 -0.03
N ALA A 111 1.59 28.17 0.10
CA ALA A 111 0.91 27.91 1.36
C ALA A 111 1.84 27.19 2.34
N PRO A 112 1.69 27.41 3.65
CA PRO A 112 2.52 26.77 4.65
C PRO A 112 2.39 25.24 4.63
N THR A 113 3.44 24.60 5.13
CA THR A 113 3.58 23.14 5.28
C THR A 113 2.89 22.61 6.53
N GLU A 114 2.81 23.46 7.55
CA GLU A 114 2.46 23.15 8.94
C GLU A 114 0.95 23.20 9.16
N PRO A 115 0.32 22.16 9.74
CA PRO A 115 -1.11 22.16 10.04
C PRO A 115 -1.56 23.35 10.91
N SER A 116 -0.74 23.79 11.86
CA SER A 116 -1.02 24.92 12.75
C SER A 116 -1.08 26.28 12.05
N ALA A 117 -0.52 26.39 10.85
CA ALA A 117 -0.55 27.59 10.01
C ALA A 117 -1.61 27.50 8.89
N GLN A 118 -2.41 26.44 8.87
CA GLN A 118 -3.42 26.16 7.85
C GLN A 118 -4.84 26.38 8.41
N VAL A 119 -5.72 26.94 7.59
CA VAL A 119 -7.13 27.15 7.95
C VAL A 119 -7.88 25.82 7.89
N ASP A 120 -8.71 25.55 8.90
CA ASP A 120 -9.58 24.38 8.93
C ASP A 120 -10.74 24.54 7.93
N TYR A 121 -10.83 23.60 6.98
CA TYR A 121 -11.90 23.52 5.98
C TYR A 121 -12.68 22.19 6.07
N SER A 122 -12.55 21.43 7.17
CA SER A 122 -13.23 20.14 7.35
C SER A 122 -14.76 20.23 7.24
N SER A 123 -15.36 21.36 7.63
CA SER A 123 -16.81 21.61 7.46
C SER A 123 -17.31 21.55 6.01
N ARG A 124 -16.42 21.64 5.01
CA ARG A 124 -16.76 21.44 3.60
C ARG A 124 -17.34 20.04 3.33
N TYR A 125 -16.94 19.02 4.09
CA TYR A 125 -17.43 17.65 3.92
C TYR A 125 -18.94 17.51 4.08
N GLU A 126 -19.58 18.29 4.96
CA GLU A 126 -21.04 18.30 5.11
C GLU A 126 -21.76 18.65 3.80
N SER A 127 -21.17 19.57 3.02
CA SER A 127 -21.74 20.07 1.75
C SER A 127 -21.43 19.19 0.53
N ILE A 128 -20.32 18.44 0.56
CA ILE A 128 -19.89 17.62 -0.59
C ILE A 128 -20.18 16.12 -0.39
N ALA A 129 -20.64 15.67 0.78
CA ALA A 129 -20.80 14.25 1.11
C ALA A 129 -21.53 13.42 0.03
N ASN A 130 -22.62 13.94 -0.53
CA ASN A 130 -23.41 13.22 -1.54
C ASN A 130 -22.71 13.08 -2.91
N SER A 131 -21.77 13.97 -3.25
CA SER A 131 -21.00 13.96 -4.51
C SER A 131 -19.52 13.60 -4.31
N PHE A 132 -19.09 13.39 -3.07
CA PHE A 132 -17.72 13.10 -2.71
C PHE A 132 -17.22 11.87 -3.47
N ASP A 133 -18.03 10.82 -3.52
CA ASP A 133 -17.65 9.60 -4.21
C ASP A 133 -17.43 9.81 -5.70
N ASP A 134 -18.38 10.42 -6.41
CA ASP A 134 -18.30 10.62 -7.86
C ASP A 134 -17.09 11.49 -8.26
N THR A 135 -16.72 12.46 -7.41
CA THR A 135 -15.57 13.34 -7.65
C THR A 135 -14.22 12.65 -7.45
N VAL A 136 -14.13 11.66 -6.54
CA VAL A 136 -12.85 10.97 -6.26
C VAL A 136 -12.70 9.62 -6.97
N ASP A 137 -13.78 8.89 -7.29
CA ASP A 137 -13.70 7.47 -7.63
C ASP A 137 -12.84 7.18 -8.87
N SER A 138 -13.09 7.91 -9.96
CA SER A 138 -12.31 7.78 -11.20
C SER A 138 -10.83 8.09 -10.96
N THR A 139 -10.55 9.15 -10.20
CA THR A 139 -9.17 9.57 -9.88
C THR A 139 -8.46 8.53 -9.01
N GLU A 140 -9.12 8.01 -7.97
CA GLU A 140 -8.58 6.93 -7.14
C GLU A 140 -8.33 5.65 -7.95
N TYR A 141 -9.25 5.30 -8.87
CA TYR A 141 -9.13 4.12 -9.72
C TYR A 141 -7.93 4.21 -10.68
N TRP A 142 -7.81 5.32 -11.42
CA TRP A 142 -6.71 5.52 -12.39
C TRP A 142 -5.33 5.65 -11.73
N LEU A 143 -5.28 6.21 -10.51
CA LEU A 143 -4.08 6.19 -9.67
C LEU A 143 -3.86 4.82 -8.98
N GLY A 144 -4.82 3.90 -9.04
CA GLY A 144 -4.73 2.60 -8.37
C GLY A 144 -4.69 2.71 -6.84
N LEU A 145 -5.22 3.80 -6.27
CA LEU A 145 -5.45 3.95 -4.83
C LEU A 145 -6.43 2.88 -4.33
N THR A 146 -7.42 2.50 -5.14
CA THR A 146 -8.33 1.36 -4.86
C THR A 146 -7.58 0.08 -4.51
N SER A 147 -6.46 -0.20 -5.20
CA SER A 147 -5.63 -1.39 -4.93
C SER A 147 -4.82 -1.26 -3.65
N LEU A 148 -4.38 -0.05 -3.30
CA LEU A 148 -3.70 0.21 -2.02
C LEU A 148 -4.67 0.14 -0.83
N ARG A 149 -5.88 0.70 -0.97
CA ARG A 149 -6.98 0.54 0.00
C ARG A 149 -7.24 -0.95 0.24
N LYS A 150 -7.43 -1.74 -0.82
CA LYS A 150 -7.60 -3.21 -0.72
C LYS A 150 -6.44 -3.90 0.00
N GLU A 151 -5.19 -3.57 -0.34
CA GLU A 151 -4.02 -4.16 0.33
C GLU A 151 -3.99 -3.81 1.82
N LEU A 152 -4.16 -2.52 2.18
CA LEU A 152 -4.07 -2.03 3.55
C LEU A 152 -5.18 -2.60 4.43
N ILE A 153 -6.42 -2.52 3.96
CA ILE A 153 -7.61 -2.96 4.71
C ILE A 153 -7.64 -4.49 4.89
N SER A 154 -7.06 -5.27 3.96
CA SER A 154 -6.94 -6.74 4.11
C SER A 154 -6.10 -7.20 5.31
N ARG A 155 -5.29 -6.28 5.88
CA ARG A 155 -4.47 -6.50 7.08
C ARG A 155 -5.26 -6.32 8.38
N ALA A 156 -6.40 -5.63 8.36
CA ALA A 156 -7.19 -5.36 9.56
C ALA A 156 -7.74 -6.65 10.20
N HIS A 157 -7.64 -6.74 11.53
CA HIS A 157 -8.09 -7.88 12.31
C HIS A 157 -8.48 -7.49 13.74
N GLY A 158 -9.13 -8.42 14.44
CA GLY A 158 -9.49 -8.25 15.84
C GLY A 158 -10.48 -7.11 16.03
N GLU A 159 -10.22 -6.26 17.02
CA GLU A 159 -10.99 -5.05 17.25
C GLU A 159 -10.48 -3.93 16.36
N VAL A 160 -11.34 -3.44 15.47
CA VAL A 160 -10.97 -2.44 14.47
C VAL A 160 -11.63 -1.10 14.75
N LEU A 161 -10.84 -0.05 14.66
CA LEU A 161 -11.29 1.34 14.65
C LEU A 161 -10.90 1.96 13.29
N GLU A 162 -11.87 2.45 12.53
CA GLU A 162 -11.62 3.29 11.35
C GLU A 162 -11.93 4.75 11.69
N VAL A 163 -10.97 5.61 11.41
CA VAL A 163 -10.99 7.05 11.67
C VAL A 163 -10.98 7.77 10.33
N SER A 164 -11.70 8.89 10.25
CA SER A 164 -11.90 9.62 9.00
C SER A 164 -12.52 8.70 7.92
N ILE A 165 -13.49 7.87 8.32
CA ILE A 165 -14.11 6.83 7.47
C ILE A 165 -14.82 7.42 6.23
N GLY A 166 -15.21 8.70 6.29
CA GLY A 166 -15.92 9.40 5.23
C GLY A 166 -17.19 8.66 4.83
N THR A 167 -17.44 8.55 3.52
CA THR A 167 -18.54 7.78 2.95
C THR A 167 -18.37 6.25 3.08
N GLY A 168 -17.36 5.74 3.79
CA GLY A 168 -17.13 4.31 3.97
C GLY A 168 -16.53 3.60 2.76
N ARG A 169 -15.63 4.25 2.01
CA ARG A 169 -15.00 3.69 0.79
C ARG A 169 -14.21 2.40 1.02
N ASN A 170 -13.75 2.16 2.25
CA ASN A 170 -13.00 0.96 2.62
C ASN A 170 -13.87 -0.25 3.03
N LEU A 171 -15.17 -0.04 3.29
CA LEU A 171 -16.07 -1.05 3.90
C LEU A 171 -16.12 -2.38 3.13
N ALA A 172 -16.04 -2.33 1.80
CA ALA A 172 -16.06 -3.51 0.94
C ALA A 172 -14.76 -4.34 0.97
N TYR A 173 -13.70 -3.88 1.64
CA TYR A 173 -12.38 -4.51 1.64
C TYR A 173 -12.02 -5.21 2.96
N TYR A 174 -12.80 -4.99 4.03
CA TYR A 174 -12.60 -5.67 5.31
C TYR A 174 -13.00 -7.14 5.23
N ASN A 175 -12.22 -7.98 5.90
CA ASN A 175 -12.59 -9.38 6.09
C ASN A 175 -13.46 -9.53 7.35
N TRP A 176 -14.76 -9.30 7.19
CA TRP A 176 -15.75 -9.21 8.26
C TRP A 176 -16.00 -10.52 9.02
N TYR A 177 -16.05 -10.46 10.36
CA TYR A 177 -16.47 -11.55 11.26
C TYR A 177 -17.42 -10.99 12.33
N PHE A 178 -18.71 -10.89 12.01
CA PHE A 178 -19.67 -10.30 12.93
C PHE A 178 -20.13 -11.30 13.98
N GLN A 179 -19.61 -11.12 15.19
CA GLN A 179 -20.21 -11.65 16.42
C GLN A 179 -20.84 -10.54 17.29
N GLY A 180 -20.41 -9.28 17.10
CA GLY A 180 -20.90 -8.14 17.87
C GLY A 180 -20.35 -8.10 19.31
N ARG A 181 -20.30 -6.90 19.92
CA ARG A 181 -19.79 -6.72 21.29
C ARG A 181 -20.89 -6.57 22.35
N SER A 182 -22.14 -6.88 21.99
CA SER A 182 -23.32 -6.63 22.83
C SER A 182 -23.90 -7.92 23.39
N SER A 183 -24.07 -7.99 24.71
CA SER A 183 -24.76 -9.09 25.42
C SER A 183 -26.22 -9.32 24.94
N ALA A 184 -26.80 -8.35 24.21
CA ALA A 184 -28.11 -8.43 23.59
C ALA A 184 -28.15 -9.12 22.20
N SER A 185 -27.04 -9.64 21.68
CA SER A 185 -27.05 -10.44 20.44
C SER A 185 -27.75 -11.78 20.70
N GLN A 186 -29.06 -11.86 20.44
CA GLN A 186 -29.81 -13.10 20.59
C GLN A 186 -29.16 -14.23 19.77
N PRO A 187 -28.91 -15.41 20.35
CA PRO A 187 -28.32 -16.55 19.65
C PRO A 187 -29.37 -17.19 18.71
N GLY A 188 -29.61 -16.54 17.56
CA GLY A 188 -30.62 -16.97 16.59
C GLY A 188 -30.49 -16.36 15.18
N ALA A 189 -29.87 -15.19 15.04
CA ALA A 189 -29.65 -14.59 13.72
C ALA A 189 -28.62 -15.40 12.90
N ARG A 190 -29.12 -16.23 11.97
CA ARG A 190 -28.34 -16.98 10.98
C ARG A 190 -27.75 -16.07 9.88
N ASN A 191 -26.95 -15.07 10.26
CA ASN A 191 -26.18 -14.31 9.29
C ASN A 191 -24.91 -15.09 8.92
N SER A 192 -24.73 -15.33 7.62
CA SER A 192 -23.81 -16.33 7.03
C SER A 192 -22.32 -15.98 7.09
N ILE A 193 -21.92 -14.98 7.88
CA ILE A 193 -20.54 -14.48 7.96
C ILE A 193 -19.77 -15.21 9.08
N ARG A 194 -19.28 -16.42 8.77
CA ARG A 194 -18.33 -17.15 9.61
C ARG A 194 -17.06 -17.50 8.83
N ARG A 195 -16.16 -16.52 8.61
CA ARG A 195 -14.74 -16.73 8.20
C ARG A 195 -13.81 -15.49 8.17
N GLY A 196 -14.18 -14.36 8.78
CA GLY A 196 -13.34 -13.15 8.76
C GLY A 196 -12.35 -12.98 9.91
N LYS A 197 -11.67 -11.83 9.88
CA LYS A 197 -10.67 -11.39 10.87
C LYS A 197 -11.18 -10.28 11.80
N VAL A 198 -12.09 -9.42 11.33
CA VAL A 198 -12.60 -8.24 12.06
C VAL A 198 -13.74 -8.65 12.98
N LYS A 199 -13.52 -8.64 14.30
CA LYS A 199 -14.44 -9.13 15.35
C LYS A 199 -15.46 -8.07 15.78
N SER A 200 -15.01 -6.82 15.91
CA SER A 200 -15.87 -5.66 16.10
C SER A 200 -15.32 -4.45 15.35
N PHE A 201 -16.19 -3.48 15.08
CA PHE A 201 -15.90 -2.33 14.24
C PHE A 201 -16.43 -1.05 14.89
N THR A 202 -15.54 -0.07 15.06
CA THR A 202 -15.88 1.30 15.45
C THR A 202 -15.50 2.23 14.31
N ALA A 203 -16.41 3.10 13.89
CA ALA A 203 -16.26 4.03 12.80
C ALA A 203 -16.44 5.47 13.32
N VAL A 204 -15.48 6.34 13.01
CA VAL A 204 -15.44 7.74 13.47
C VAL A 204 -15.28 8.68 12.28
N ASP A 205 -16.12 9.71 12.22
CA ASP A 205 -15.96 10.84 11.31
C ASP A 205 -16.51 12.12 11.93
N MET A 206 -16.04 13.28 11.49
CA MET A 206 -16.56 14.56 11.95
C MET A 206 -17.92 14.90 11.30
N SER A 207 -18.20 14.41 10.08
CA SER A 207 -19.44 14.71 9.36
C SER A 207 -20.52 13.64 9.60
N PRO A 208 -21.68 14.01 10.19
CA PRO A 208 -22.84 13.12 10.28
C PRO A 208 -23.33 12.60 8.92
N GLN A 209 -23.27 13.44 7.89
CA GLN A 209 -23.70 13.12 6.53
C GLN A 209 -22.83 12.02 5.92
N MET A 210 -21.51 12.10 6.12
CA MET A 210 -20.55 11.06 5.69
C MET A 210 -20.86 9.72 6.36
N LEU A 211 -21.04 9.70 7.69
CA LEU A 211 -21.37 8.48 8.44
C LEU A 211 -22.70 7.86 8.00
N GLU A 212 -23.72 8.65 7.72
CA GLU A 212 -25.02 8.15 7.27
C GLU A 212 -24.92 7.48 5.87
N ILE A 213 -24.04 7.99 4.99
CA ILE A 213 -23.72 7.32 3.71
C ILE A 213 -22.94 6.01 3.97
N ALA A 214 -21.91 6.04 4.83
CA ALA A 214 -21.12 4.86 5.18
C ALA A 214 -21.99 3.74 5.79
N LYS A 215 -22.91 4.11 6.68
CA LYS A 215 -23.87 3.19 7.31
C LYS A 215 -24.79 2.54 6.29
N LYS A 216 -25.37 3.31 5.35
CA LYS A 216 -26.20 2.79 4.25
C LYS A 216 -25.43 1.81 3.36
N LYS A 217 -24.16 2.11 3.03
CA LYS A 217 -23.31 1.18 2.27
C LYS A 217 -23.00 -0.09 3.05
N LEU A 218 -22.75 0.01 4.36
CA LEU A 218 -22.48 -1.17 5.19
C LEU A 218 -23.71 -2.07 5.32
N GLU A 219 -24.90 -1.47 5.48
CA GLU A 219 -26.18 -2.19 5.51
C GLU A 219 -26.50 -2.86 4.16
N ALA A 220 -26.21 -2.20 3.04
CA ALA A 220 -26.34 -2.80 1.71
C ALA A 220 -25.32 -3.93 1.46
N LEU A 221 -24.09 -3.82 1.99
CA LEU A 221 -23.06 -4.84 1.91
C LEU A 221 -23.36 -6.06 2.80
N ILE A 222 -23.94 -5.81 3.98
CA ILE A 222 -24.24 -6.81 5.02
C ILE A 222 -25.63 -6.51 5.61
N PRO A 223 -26.71 -7.03 4.97
CA PRO A 223 -28.07 -6.83 5.46
C PRO A 223 -28.26 -7.33 6.89
N GLY A 224 -28.92 -6.51 7.72
CA GLY A 224 -29.17 -6.85 9.13
C GLY A 224 -27.93 -6.84 10.02
N ILE A 225 -26.87 -6.13 9.62
CA ILE A 225 -25.66 -5.92 10.44
C ILE A 225 -25.98 -5.23 11.78
N GLN A 226 -25.38 -5.73 12.87
CA GLN A 226 -25.51 -5.19 14.21
C GLN A 226 -24.15 -5.18 14.92
N GLY A 227 -24.02 -4.37 15.97
CA GLY A 227 -22.80 -4.30 16.79
C GLY A 227 -21.66 -3.46 16.19
N VAL A 228 -21.93 -2.67 15.15
CA VAL A 228 -21.02 -1.61 14.67
C VAL A 228 -21.27 -0.35 15.50
N ARG A 229 -20.19 0.31 15.94
CA ARG A 229 -20.26 1.57 16.67
C ARG A 229 -19.98 2.73 15.71
N TRP A 230 -20.91 3.66 15.61
CA TRP A 230 -20.78 4.88 14.79
C TRP A 230 -20.64 6.08 15.72
N ILE A 231 -19.62 6.90 15.51
CA ILE A 231 -19.27 8.04 16.39
C ILE A 231 -19.08 9.27 15.52
N VAL A 232 -19.92 10.29 15.72
CA VAL A 232 -19.70 11.63 15.19
C VAL A 232 -18.74 12.37 16.11
N GLY A 233 -17.62 12.87 15.57
CA GLY A 233 -16.73 13.78 16.30
C GLY A 233 -15.30 13.83 15.79
N ASP A 234 -14.53 14.79 16.33
CA ASP A 234 -13.10 14.94 16.05
C ASP A 234 -12.28 13.93 16.86
N ALA A 235 -11.64 12.99 16.15
CA ALA A 235 -10.78 11.96 16.72
C ALA A 235 -9.45 12.50 17.28
N ALA A 236 -9.08 13.76 17.03
CA ALA A 236 -7.97 14.44 17.69
C ALA A 236 -8.29 14.86 19.13
N VAL A 237 -9.58 15.04 19.44
CA VAL A 237 -10.05 15.37 20.78
C VAL A 237 -10.11 14.10 21.63
N ARG A 238 -9.52 14.17 22.84
CA ARG A 238 -9.57 13.07 23.81
C ARG A 238 -11.01 12.76 24.20
N GLU A 239 -11.28 11.50 24.50
CA GLU A 239 -12.59 11.00 24.97
C GLU A 239 -13.74 11.03 23.93
N THR A 240 -13.60 11.73 22.79
CA THR A 240 -14.54 11.67 21.65
C THR A 240 -14.88 10.24 21.25
N ILE A 241 -13.88 9.36 21.25
CA ILE A 241 -14.06 7.94 21.00
C ILE A 241 -14.25 7.26 22.37
N PRO A 242 -15.46 6.79 22.73
CA PRO A 242 -15.63 6.11 24.01
C PRO A 242 -14.86 4.79 23.99
N LYS A 243 -14.29 4.41 25.14
CA LYS A 243 -13.53 3.16 25.28
C LYS A 243 -14.35 1.97 24.78
N LEU A 244 -13.66 0.99 24.19
CA LEU A 244 -14.30 -0.22 23.70
C LEU A 244 -14.86 -1.01 24.91
N PRO A 245 -16.11 -1.52 24.87
CA PRO A 245 -16.67 -2.31 25.99
C PRO A 245 -15.78 -3.51 26.33
N LEU A 246 -15.56 -3.79 27.61
CA LEU A 246 -14.64 -4.84 28.03
C LEU A 246 -15.28 -6.23 27.83
N LEU A 247 -14.54 -7.17 27.24
CA LEU A 247 -14.96 -8.57 27.11
C LEU A 247 -14.58 -9.44 28.33
N SER A 248 -13.61 -9.00 29.13
CA SER A 248 -13.16 -9.67 30.36
C SER A 248 -12.41 -8.67 31.24
N GLU A 249 -12.12 -9.04 32.49
CA GLU A 249 -11.34 -8.21 33.43
C GLU A 249 -9.93 -7.86 32.92
N ASN A 250 -9.37 -8.68 32.03
CA ASN A 250 -8.07 -8.46 31.40
C ASN A 250 -8.14 -7.67 30.08
N ASP A 251 -9.34 -7.40 29.54
CA ASP A 251 -9.51 -6.53 28.37
C ASP A 251 -9.26 -5.08 28.78
N LYS A 252 -8.35 -4.39 28.09
CA LYS A 252 -8.06 -2.97 28.32
C LYS A 252 -8.92 -2.03 27.47
N GLY A 253 -9.85 -2.56 26.67
CA GLY A 253 -10.72 -1.78 25.79
C GLY A 253 -9.96 -1.11 24.63
N LYS A 254 -8.91 -1.78 24.11
CA LYS A 254 -7.98 -1.29 23.09
C LYS A 254 -8.15 -2.04 21.77
N TYR A 255 -7.83 -1.37 20.66
CA TYR A 255 -7.97 -1.90 19.30
C TYR A 255 -6.74 -2.68 18.84
N ASP A 256 -6.97 -3.75 18.08
CA ASP A 256 -5.94 -4.53 17.39
C ASP A 256 -5.45 -3.82 16.13
N THR A 257 -6.38 -3.21 15.38
CA THR A 257 -6.04 -2.39 14.21
C THR A 257 -6.76 -1.05 14.28
N ILE A 258 -6.03 0.04 14.05
CA ILE A 258 -6.61 1.34 13.71
C ILE A 258 -6.31 1.60 12.23
N ILE A 259 -7.31 2.06 11.49
CA ILE A 259 -7.23 2.42 10.09
C ILE A 259 -7.51 3.92 9.95
N GLU A 260 -6.70 4.60 9.16
CA GLU A 260 -7.05 5.91 8.62
C GLU A 260 -6.57 6.00 7.15
N THR A 261 -7.39 6.61 6.29
CA THR A 261 -7.05 6.73 4.87
C THR A 261 -7.50 8.07 4.30
N MET A 262 -6.53 8.89 3.86
CA MET A 262 -6.73 10.24 3.36
C MET A 262 -7.39 11.18 4.40
N GLY A 263 -7.11 10.94 5.69
CA GLY A 263 -7.66 11.70 6.81
C GLY A 263 -6.68 12.73 7.41
N LEU A 264 -5.37 12.44 7.39
CA LEU A 264 -4.37 13.35 7.93
C LEU A 264 -4.22 14.65 7.11
N CYS A 265 -4.75 14.70 5.88
CA CYS A 265 -4.79 15.91 5.08
C CYS A 265 -5.94 16.87 5.46
N SER A 266 -7.02 16.39 6.09
CA SER A 266 -8.17 17.21 6.52
C SER A 266 -8.18 17.51 8.03
N ALA A 267 -7.60 16.64 8.86
CA ALA A 267 -7.56 16.83 10.32
C ALA A 267 -7.00 18.21 10.73
N LYS A 268 -7.60 18.86 11.73
CA LYS A 268 -7.12 20.18 12.20
C LYS A 268 -5.75 20.09 12.87
N ASP A 269 -5.58 19.12 13.76
CA ASP A 269 -4.30 18.78 14.40
C ASP A 269 -3.99 17.29 14.18
N PRO A 270 -3.32 16.92 13.07
CA PRO A 270 -3.00 15.53 12.76
C PRO A 270 -1.97 14.93 13.72
N VAL A 271 -1.20 15.75 14.46
CA VAL A 271 -0.23 15.27 15.45
C VAL A 271 -0.95 14.88 16.74
N ALA A 272 -1.89 15.72 17.22
CA ALA A 272 -2.77 15.37 18.32
C ALA A 272 -3.66 14.16 17.99
N LEU A 273 -4.15 14.05 16.76
CA LEU A 273 -4.85 12.88 16.24
C LEU A 273 -4.03 11.60 16.42
N LEU A 274 -2.85 11.50 15.81
CA LEU A 274 -2.01 10.31 15.92
C LEU A 274 -1.64 9.97 17.37
N ARG A 275 -1.36 10.99 18.21
CA ARG A 275 -1.15 10.80 19.65
C ARG A 275 -2.37 10.19 20.35
N ASN A 276 -3.57 10.67 20.05
CA ASN A 276 -4.82 10.15 20.62
C ASN A 276 -5.09 8.73 20.13
N LEU A 277 -4.86 8.41 18.86
CA LEU A 277 -4.96 7.03 18.33
C LEU A 277 -3.95 6.08 19.00
N GLY A 278 -2.77 6.59 19.38
CA GLY A 278 -1.83 5.92 20.26
C GLY A 278 -2.41 5.54 21.63
N GLU A 279 -3.42 6.23 22.14
CA GLU A 279 -4.12 5.84 23.37
C GLU A 279 -5.26 4.84 23.15
N TYR A 280 -5.61 4.52 21.90
CA TYR A 280 -6.63 3.52 21.57
C TYR A 280 -6.03 2.19 21.10
N ILE A 281 -4.80 2.17 20.58
CA ILE A 281 -4.16 0.95 20.07
C ILE A 281 -3.64 0.03 21.20
N LYS A 282 -3.60 -1.29 20.96
CA LYS A 282 -2.86 -2.26 21.79
C LYS A 282 -1.34 -2.04 21.68
N GLU A 283 -0.64 -2.24 22.80
CA GLU A 283 0.78 -1.89 22.98
C GLU A 283 1.72 -2.60 21.97
N GLU A 284 1.90 -3.93 22.08
CA GLU A 284 2.91 -4.67 21.31
C GLU A 284 2.40 -5.16 19.93
N GLU A 285 1.23 -5.79 19.90
CA GLU A 285 0.66 -6.39 18.69
C GLU A 285 -0.16 -5.41 17.83
N GLY A 286 -0.64 -4.32 18.42
CA GLY A 286 -1.54 -3.39 17.74
C GLY A 286 -0.85 -2.60 16.63
N ARG A 287 -1.58 -2.32 15.55
CA ARG A 287 -1.09 -1.52 14.40
C ARG A 287 -2.04 -0.40 14.02
N ILE A 288 -1.48 0.77 13.76
CA ILE A 288 -2.16 1.89 13.10
C ILE A 288 -1.68 1.88 11.64
N LEU A 289 -2.60 1.70 10.68
CA LEU A 289 -2.30 1.60 9.26
C LEU A 289 -2.83 2.84 8.54
N LEU A 290 -1.94 3.59 7.89
CA LEU A 290 -2.23 4.86 7.24
C LEU A 290 -2.00 4.75 5.73
N LEU A 291 -2.98 5.21 4.94
CA LEU A 291 -2.83 5.46 3.49
C LEU A 291 -3.16 6.93 3.20
N GLU A 292 -2.13 7.77 3.08
CA GLU A 292 -2.28 9.23 3.11
C GLU A 292 -1.79 9.92 1.85
N HIS A 293 -2.21 11.18 1.69
CA HIS A 293 -1.72 12.08 0.66
C HIS A 293 -1.01 13.28 1.30
N GLY A 294 0.15 13.65 0.74
CA GLY A 294 0.93 14.80 1.17
C GLY A 294 2.03 15.15 0.18
N ARG A 295 2.96 16.02 0.57
CA ARG A 295 4.14 16.35 -0.27
C ARG A 295 4.98 15.11 -0.59
N GLY A 296 5.58 15.12 -1.78
CA GLY A 296 6.38 14.02 -2.31
C GLY A 296 7.88 14.35 -2.38
N ARG A 297 8.63 13.54 -3.14
CA ARG A 297 10.10 13.66 -3.23
C ARG A 297 10.59 14.80 -4.11
N TRP A 298 9.76 15.28 -5.05
CA TRP A 298 10.21 16.17 -6.12
C TRP A 298 9.93 17.64 -5.81
N LYS A 299 10.98 18.46 -5.68
CA LYS A 299 10.87 19.90 -5.36
C LYS A 299 9.93 20.67 -6.31
N TRP A 300 9.97 20.36 -7.61
CA TRP A 300 9.10 21.02 -8.59
C TRP A 300 7.62 20.67 -8.40
N LEU A 301 7.32 19.43 -7.99
CA LEU A 301 5.95 18.98 -7.71
C LEU A 301 5.45 19.57 -6.39
N ASN A 302 6.29 19.61 -5.35
CA ASN A 302 5.93 20.25 -4.08
C ASN A 302 5.69 21.75 -4.28
N ALA A 303 6.51 22.43 -5.08
CA ALA A 303 6.28 23.82 -5.47
C ALA A 303 5.00 24.03 -6.30
N ILE A 304 4.45 22.98 -6.92
CA ILE A 304 3.09 23.02 -7.49
C ILE A 304 2.06 22.90 -6.36
N LEU A 305 2.14 21.83 -5.56
CA LEU A 305 1.21 21.56 -4.45
C LEU A 305 1.08 22.76 -3.51
N ASP A 306 2.20 23.36 -3.09
CA ASP A 306 2.23 24.48 -2.14
C ASP A 306 1.54 25.74 -2.71
N LYS A 307 1.64 26.03 -4.02
CA LYS A 307 0.98 27.21 -4.61
C LYS A 307 -0.53 27.07 -4.78
N SER A 308 -1.03 25.85 -4.97
CA SER A 308 -2.46 25.58 -5.19
C SER A 308 -3.14 24.90 -4.00
N ALA A 309 -2.44 24.67 -2.88
CA ALA A 309 -2.99 24.02 -1.69
C ALA A 309 -4.14 24.79 -1.04
N GLU A 310 -4.09 26.13 -1.01
CA GLU A 310 -5.19 26.90 -0.42
C GLU A 310 -6.47 26.82 -1.27
N ASP A 311 -6.35 26.92 -2.59
CA ASP A 311 -7.49 26.77 -3.52
C ASP A 311 -8.05 25.34 -3.46
N HIS A 312 -7.18 24.34 -3.37
CA HIS A 312 -7.57 22.95 -3.17
C HIS A 312 -8.31 22.77 -1.83
N ALA A 313 -7.80 23.31 -0.73
CA ALA A 313 -8.42 23.20 0.59
C ALA A 313 -9.78 23.91 0.67
N ARG A 314 -9.89 25.11 0.08
CA ARG A 314 -11.17 25.85 -0.05
C ARG A 314 -12.22 25.07 -0.85
N THR A 315 -11.78 24.30 -1.85
CA THR A 315 -12.67 23.54 -2.75
C THR A 315 -13.07 22.17 -2.15
N PHE A 316 -12.10 21.40 -1.68
CA PHE A 316 -12.24 19.98 -1.31
C PHE A 316 -12.15 19.69 0.20
N GLY A 317 -11.80 20.67 1.03
CA GLY A 317 -11.77 20.54 2.50
C GLY A 317 -10.44 20.07 3.12
N CYS A 318 -9.41 19.78 2.34
CA CYS A 318 -8.14 19.22 2.83
C CYS A 318 -6.88 19.89 2.27
N TRP A 319 -5.76 19.76 2.99
CA TRP A 319 -4.46 20.34 2.66
C TRP A 319 -3.53 19.28 2.08
N TRP A 320 -3.59 19.13 0.75
CA TRP A 320 -2.85 18.11 0.02
C TRP A 320 -1.31 18.24 0.06
N ASN A 321 -0.78 19.36 0.54
CA ASN A 321 0.66 19.58 0.57
C ASN A 321 1.32 19.04 1.85
N ARG A 322 0.59 18.71 2.92
CA ARG A 322 1.14 18.39 4.26
C ARG A 322 2.31 17.38 4.29
N ASP A 323 3.20 17.55 5.26
CA ASP A 323 4.36 16.67 5.46
C ASP A 323 4.00 15.48 6.35
N ILE A 324 3.59 14.38 5.72
CA ILE A 324 3.14 13.17 6.43
C ILE A 324 4.27 12.54 7.25
N GLN A 325 5.52 12.57 6.75
CA GLN A 325 6.65 12.04 7.50
C GLN A 325 6.87 12.83 8.79
N LYS A 326 6.93 14.16 8.70
CA LYS A 326 7.09 15.04 9.87
C LYS A 326 5.95 14.89 10.88
N ILE A 327 4.70 14.86 10.42
CA ILE A 327 3.50 14.65 11.27
C ILE A 327 3.60 13.33 12.05
N VAL A 328 4.05 12.26 11.39
CA VAL A 328 4.24 10.95 12.02
C VAL A 328 5.39 10.98 13.03
N GLU A 329 6.53 11.59 12.69
CA GLU A 329 7.68 11.75 13.60
C GLU A 329 7.29 12.54 14.87
N GLU A 330 6.56 13.64 14.71
CA GLU A 330 6.09 14.48 15.82
C GLU A 330 5.00 13.80 16.69
N SER A 331 4.31 12.77 16.17
CA SER A 331 3.31 12.02 16.94
C SER A 331 3.93 11.25 18.13
N GLY A 332 5.21 10.87 18.04
CA GLY A 332 5.88 10.05 19.05
C GLY A 332 5.50 8.56 19.02
N LEU A 333 4.79 8.10 17.99
CA LEU A 333 4.53 6.67 17.73
C LEU A 333 5.77 5.97 17.14
N GLU A 334 5.92 4.66 17.37
CA GLU A 334 7.01 3.90 16.74
C GLU A 334 6.64 3.58 15.28
N MET A 335 7.47 4.07 14.36
CA MET A 335 7.30 3.88 12.92
C MET A 335 7.83 2.50 12.49
N VAL A 336 6.93 1.57 12.16
CA VAL A 336 7.26 0.20 11.72
C VAL A 336 7.61 0.16 10.23
N GLN A 337 6.89 0.93 9.41
CA GLN A 337 7.16 1.07 7.98
C GLN A 337 6.69 2.44 7.48
N ILE A 338 7.49 3.07 6.64
CA ILE A 338 7.09 4.21 5.81
C ILE A 338 7.56 3.98 4.38
N LYS A 339 6.69 4.22 3.39
CA LYS A 339 7.03 4.09 1.96
C LYS A 339 6.08 4.90 1.09
N ASN A 340 6.51 5.29 -0.10
CA ASN A 340 5.62 5.79 -1.16
C ASN A 340 5.40 4.65 -2.19
N PRO A 341 4.30 3.88 -2.11
CA PRO A 341 4.17 2.62 -2.86
C PRO A 341 3.97 2.80 -4.39
N LYS A 342 3.78 4.05 -4.85
CA LYS A 342 3.46 4.39 -6.24
C LYS A 342 4.36 5.52 -6.70
N TRP A 343 5.53 5.18 -7.25
CA TRP A 343 6.53 6.18 -7.66
C TRP A 343 6.00 7.17 -8.71
N TRP A 344 5.04 6.74 -9.55
CA TRP A 344 4.39 7.56 -10.56
C TRP A 344 3.39 8.58 -9.99
N HIS A 345 3.04 8.53 -8.70
CA HIS A 345 2.30 9.60 -8.02
C HIS A 345 3.22 10.77 -7.61
N GLY A 346 4.46 10.82 -8.12
CA GLY A 346 5.48 11.78 -7.68
C GLY A 346 5.93 11.59 -6.23
N GLY A 347 5.55 10.47 -5.60
CA GLY A 347 5.79 10.20 -4.19
C GLY A 347 4.80 10.88 -3.22
N THR A 348 3.66 11.38 -3.69
CA THR A 348 2.67 12.08 -2.83
C THR A 348 1.75 11.15 -2.06
N THR A 349 1.62 9.88 -2.46
CA THR A 349 0.93 8.86 -1.68
C THR A 349 1.89 8.23 -0.67
N TRP A 350 1.50 8.23 0.59
CA TRP A 350 2.22 7.67 1.71
C TRP A 350 1.52 6.43 2.23
N TRP A 351 2.30 5.38 2.48
CA TRP A 351 1.88 4.21 3.25
C TRP A 351 2.69 4.21 4.53
N VAL A 352 2.00 4.19 5.68
CA VAL A 352 2.65 4.18 6.98
C VAL A 352 2.05 3.07 7.85
N GLU A 353 2.90 2.36 8.58
CA GLU A 353 2.51 1.41 9.63
C GLU A 353 3.17 1.88 10.94
N LEU A 354 2.34 2.16 11.94
CA LEU A 354 2.76 2.63 13.27
C LEU A 354 2.29 1.66 14.35
N LYS A 355 2.92 1.73 15.52
CA LYS A 355 2.44 1.10 16.76
C LYS A 355 2.77 2.01 17.95
N LYS A 356 2.28 1.62 19.14
CA LYS A 356 2.61 2.32 20.38
C LYS A 356 4.13 2.29 20.62
N ALA A 357 4.70 3.43 20.99
CA ALA A 357 6.12 3.51 21.33
C ALA A 357 6.39 2.79 22.65
N LYS A 358 7.50 2.04 22.72
CA LYS A 358 7.92 1.40 23.96
C LYS A 358 8.34 2.44 25.00
N PRO A 359 8.03 2.25 26.30
CA PRO A 359 8.57 3.11 27.35
C PRO A 359 10.10 3.14 27.29
N THR A 360 10.68 4.32 27.11
CA THR A 360 12.14 4.49 27.16
C THR A 360 12.63 4.13 28.56
N SER A 361 13.69 3.33 28.68
CA SER A 361 14.17 2.79 29.95
C SER A 361 14.47 3.83 31.04
N GLN A 362 14.77 5.07 30.65
CA GLN A 362 14.96 6.20 31.58
C GLN A 362 13.67 6.55 32.36
N ALA A 363 12.48 6.37 31.78
CA ALA A 363 11.20 6.65 32.45
C ALA A 363 10.83 5.57 33.49
N GLN A 364 11.28 4.32 33.30
CA GLN A 364 11.10 3.25 34.29
C GLN A 364 11.96 3.50 35.54
N ILE A 365 13.19 3.99 35.37
CA ILE A 365 14.11 4.30 36.48
C ILE A 365 13.58 5.42 37.40
N SER A 366 12.74 6.33 36.88
CA SER A 366 12.05 7.35 37.68
C SER A 366 10.77 6.87 38.36
N ALA A 367 10.10 5.83 37.82
CA ALA A 367 8.88 5.28 38.39
C ALA A 367 9.15 4.26 39.51
N ASP A 368 10.26 3.51 39.44
CA ASP A 368 10.72 2.60 40.52
C ASP A 368 11.37 3.35 41.72
N LYS A 369 11.31 4.69 41.74
CA LYS A 369 11.93 5.54 42.78
C LYS A 369 10.96 6.51 43.47
N SER A 370 9.66 6.39 43.21
CA SER A 370 8.59 7.23 43.77
C SER A 370 7.64 6.43 44.65
#